data_AF-A0A961TNV4-F1
#
_entry.id   AF-A0A961TNV4-F1
#
_cell.length_a   1.000
_cell.length_b   1.000
_cell.length_c   1.000
_cell.angle_alpha   90.00
_cell.angle_beta   90.00
_cell.angle_gamma   90.00
#
_symmetry.space_group_name_H-M   'P 1'
#
loop_
_entity.id
_entity.type
_entity.pdbx_description
1 polymer ?
#
loop_
_entity_poly.entity_id
_entity_poly.type
_entity_poly.pdbx_seq_one_letter_code
_entity_poly.pdbx_strand_id
1 'polypeptide(L)'
;ALGFDCVRGVTFQGVQDVGRNDGFDPKKNRVLLTDIRRRVVEDSGIFGEADMIPLPCNPTGFSIGYGLRNGRNVVPVTSMIPKEQLIAEMPNTVNFERYPALKDRIFELFSLSTIEPNVAQRLGDLLCCLPQVEIPAGLSYENIFRVVVVNFMDRFNFCVANVKRSCVHFVTPEGQLIPFETYNLFYRNGEVENLRRLA
;
A
#
# COMPACT_ATOMS: atom_id res chain seq x y z
N ALA A 1 8.82 -7.00 -13.18
CA ALA A 1 8.90 -5.67 -12.53
C ALA A 1 10.33 -5.12 -12.49
N LEU A 2 11.27 -5.82 -11.86
CA LEU A 2 12.65 -5.34 -11.64
C LEU A 2 13.53 -5.21 -12.89
N GLY A 3 13.06 -5.69 -14.05
CA GLY A 3 13.73 -5.46 -15.33
C GLY A 3 13.46 -4.09 -15.96
N PHE A 4 12.59 -3.27 -15.36
CA PHE A 4 12.19 -1.98 -15.92
C PHE A 4 12.50 -0.85 -14.94
N ASP A 5 13.32 0.12 -15.36
CA ASP A 5 13.78 1.22 -14.51
C ASP A 5 12.70 2.26 -14.23
N CYS A 6 11.55 2.22 -14.90
CA CYS A 6 10.39 3.05 -14.61
C CYS A 6 9.41 2.42 -13.60
N VAL A 7 9.57 1.13 -13.26
CA VAL A 7 8.67 0.43 -12.33
C VAL A 7 9.14 0.64 -10.89
N ARG A 8 8.30 1.31 -10.10
CA ARG A 8 8.55 1.65 -8.69
C ARG A 8 7.91 0.68 -7.70
N GLY A 9 7.23 -0.34 -8.19
CA GLY A 9 6.54 -1.29 -7.33
C GLY A 9 5.50 -2.12 -8.04
N VAL A 10 4.86 -2.98 -7.27
CA VAL A 10 3.76 -3.85 -7.69
C VAL A 10 2.62 -3.67 -6.71
N THR A 11 1.41 -3.45 -7.24
CA THR A 11 0.19 -3.42 -6.44
C THR A 11 -0.65 -4.63 -6.81
N PHE A 12 -0.97 -5.45 -5.82
CA PHE A 12 -1.93 -6.53 -5.92
C PHE A 12 -3.27 -6.03 -5.38
N GLN A 13 -4.30 -6.11 -6.22
CA GLN A 13 -5.67 -5.79 -5.84
C GLN A 13 -6.53 -7.03 -6.00
N GLY A 14 -7.06 -7.54 -4.89
CA GLY A 14 -8.04 -8.63 -4.91
C GLY A 14 -9.34 -8.22 -5.61
N VAL A 15 -10.06 -9.20 -6.16
CA VAL A 15 -11.39 -8.96 -6.73
C VAL A 15 -12.34 -8.56 -5.60
N GLN A 16 -13.03 -7.43 -5.78
CA GLN A 16 -14.15 -7.02 -4.94
C GLN A 16 -15.45 -7.52 -5.60
N ASP A 17 -16.12 -8.49 -4.98
CA ASP A 17 -17.36 -9.05 -5.53
C ASP A 17 -18.60 -8.28 -5.06
N VAL A 18 -19.13 -7.44 -5.95
CA VAL A 18 -20.33 -6.62 -5.74
C VAL A 18 -21.43 -6.94 -6.77
N GLY A 19 -21.44 -8.16 -7.31
CA GLY A 19 -22.50 -8.64 -8.21
C GLY A 19 -22.30 -8.35 -9.70
N ARG A 20 -21.11 -7.93 -10.12
CA ARG A 20 -20.75 -7.72 -11.55
C ARG A 20 -19.92 -8.86 -12.17
N ASN A 21 -19.51 -9.82 -11.36
CA ASN A 21 -18.66 -10.92 -11.80
C ASN A 21 -19.55 -12.13 -12.10
N ASP A 22 -19.88 -12.33 -13.37
CA ASP A 22 -20.67 -13.49 -13.79
C ASP A 22 -19.95 -14.80 -13.44
N GLY A 23 -20.67 -15.72 -12.80
CA GLY A 23 -20.11 -17.01 -12.38
C GLY A 23 -19.10 -16.93 -11.24
N PHE A 24 -19.05 -15.84 -10.48
CA PHE A 24 -18.16 -15.72 -9.32
C PHE A 24 -18.48 -16.77 -8.25
N ASP A 25 -17.53 -17.65 -8.02
CA ASP A 25 -17.54 -18.63 -6.94
C ASP A 25 -16.57 -18.16 -5.84
N PRO A 26 -17.06 -17.74 -4.65
CA PRO A 26 -16.20 -17.26 -3.58
C PRO A 26 -15.20 -18.32 -3.09
N LYS A 27 -15.43 -19.62 -3.33
CA LYS A 27 -14.47 -20.68 -2.96
C LYS A 27 -13.31 -20.81 -3.94
N LYS A 28 -13.48 -20.33 -5.19
CA LYS A 28 -12.48 -20.48 -6.26
C LYS A 28 -11.82 -19.17 -6.63
N ASN A 29 -12.56 -18.07 -6.59
CA ASN A 29 -12.15 -16.80 -7.17
C ASN A 29 -11.75 -15.76 -6.11
N ARG A 30 -12.17 -15.95 -4.87
CA ARG A 30 -11.85 -15.01 -3.79
C ARG A 30 -10.44 -15.27 -3.27
N VAL A 31 -9.69 -14.19 -3.09
CA VAL A 31 -8.36 -14.20 -2.49
C VAL A 31 -8.34 -13.19 -1.35
N LEU A 32 -7.81 -13.58 -0.19
CA LEU A 32 -7.70 -12.69 0.96
C LEU A 32 -6.38 -11.92 0.90
N LEU A 33 -6.34 -10.76 1.57
CA LEU A 33 -5.12 -9.99 1.75
C LEU A 33 -4.00 -10.84 2.37
N THR A 34 -4.34 -11.70 3.33
CA THR A 34 -3.39 -12.63 3.97
C THR A 34 -2.86 -13.69 3.00
N ASP A 35 -3.67 -14.15 2.05
CA ASP A 35 -3.23 -15.11 1.03
C ASP A 35 -2.21 -14.48 0.09
N ILE A 36 -2.47 -13.25 -0.37
CA ILE A 36 -1.53 -12.51 -1.22
C ILE A 36 -0.26 -12.18 -0.43
N ARG A 37 -0.37 -11.69 0.81
CA ARG A 37 0.79 -11.44 1.68
C ARG A 37 1.66 -12.68 1.81
N ARG A 38 1.04 -13.84 2.08
CA ARG A 38 1.76 -15.12 2.21
C ARG A 38 2.48 -15.47 0.91
N ARG A 39 1.81 -15.38 -0.24
CA ARG A 39 2.44 -15.61 -1.55
C ARG A 39 3.57 -14.63 -1.87
N VAL A 40 3.43 -13.36 -1.50
CA VAL A 40 4.54 -12.39 -1.67
C VAL A 40 5.76 -12.84 -0.86
N VAL A 41 5.56 -13.31 0.37
CA VAL A 41 6.66 -13.78 1.24
C VAL A 41 7.28 -15.08 0.71
N GLU A 42 6.45 -16.03 0.29
CA GLU A 42 6.90 -17.36 -0.18
C GLU A 42 7.51 -17.31 -1.59
N ASP A 43 6.89 -16.58 -2.52
CA ASP A 43 7.22 -16.63 -3.94
C ASP A 43 8.23 -15.55 -4.37
N SER A 44 8.32 -14.41 -3.67
CA SER A 44 9.19 -13.30 -4.13
C SER A 44 10.67 -13.53 -3.84
N GLY A 45 11.00 -14.20 -2.73
CA GLY A 45 12.36 -14.29 -2.20
C GLY A 45 12.99 -12.95 -1.77
N ILE A 46 12.21 -11.85 -1.75
CA ILE A 46 12.68 -10.50 -1.44
C ILE A 46 12.12 -9.99 -0.12
N PHE A 47 10.80 -10.06 0.07
CA PHE A 47 10.13 -9.52 1.25
C PHE A 47 9.83 -10.64 2.25
N GLY A 48 10.24 -10.48 3.51
CA GLY A 48 9.89 -11.39 4.59
C GLY A 48 8.56 -11.04 5.26
N GLU A 49 8.13 -11.89 6.19
CA GLU A 49 6.90 -11.67 6.95
C GLU A 49 6.88 -10.34 7.72
N ALA A 50 8.04 -9.95 8.27
CA ALA A 50 8.20 -8.71 9.02
C ALA A 50 8.26 -7.48 8.12
N ASP A 51 8.49 -7.66 6.81
CA ASP A 51 8.54 -6.56 5.86
C ASP A 51 7.18 -6.18 5.28
N MET A 52 6.20 -7.10 5.35
CA MET A 52 4.83 -6.84 4.90
C MET A 52 3.95 -6.44 6.08
N ILE A 53 3.88 -5.13 6.35
CA ILE A 53 3.15 -4.56 7.49
C ILE A 53 1.76 -4.03 7.06
N PRO A 54 0.76 -4.02 7.95
CA PRO A 54 -0.50 -3.34 7.69
C PRO A 54 -0.33 -1.82 7.75
N LEU A 55 -1.13 -1.07 6.98
CA LEU A 55 -1.17 0.39 7.13
C LEU A 55 -1.94 0.78 8.42
N PRO A 56 -1.40 1.65 9.30
CA PRO A 56 -2.07 2.02 10.55
C PRO A 56 -3.45 2.66 10.36
N CYS A 57 -3.63 3.43 9.28
CA CYS A 57 -4.90 4.10 8.98
C CYS A 57 -6.00 3.12 8.54
N ASN A 58 -5.66 2.05 7.84
CA ASN A 58 -6.59 1.00 7.41
C ASN A 58 -5.91 -0.38 7.42
N PRO A 59 -5.74 -0.98 8.61
CA PRO A 59 -4.92 -2.18 8.78
C PRO A 59 -5.55 -3.45 8.21
N THR A 60 -6.85 -3.42 7.91
CA THR A 60 -7.58 -4.55 7.34
C THR A 60 -7.65 -4.50 5.81
N GLY A 61 -7.54 -3.30 5.23
CA GLY A 61 -7.62 -3.08 3.78
C GLY A 61 -6.27 -3.10 3.06
N PHE A 62 -5.16 -2.88 3.76
CA PHE A 62 -3.85 -2.69 3.14
C PHE A 62 -2.72 -3.42 3.86
N SER A 63 -1.81 -3.99 3.08
CA SER A 63 -0.49 -4.41 3.52
C SER A 63 0.57 -3.88 2.55
N ILE A 64 1.66 -3.36 3.09
CA ILE A 64 2.72 -2.72 2.31
C ILE A 64 4.09 -3.21 2.78
N GLY A 65 4.98 -3.38 1.81
CA GLY A 65 6.41 -3.55 2.03
C GLY A 65 7.19 -2.55 1.20
N TYR A 66 8.24 -1.99 1.80
CA TYR A 66 9.19 -1.08 1.18
C TYR A 66 10.55 -1.74 1.06
N GLY A 67 11.17 -1.60 -0.10
CA GLY A 67 12.52 -2.04 -0.36
C GLY A 67 13.32 -0.99 -1.11
N LEU A 68 14.62 -1.00 -0.88
CA LEU A 68 15.58 -0.20 -1.62
C LEU A 68 16.08 -0.99 -2.82
N ARG A 69 15.96 -0.40 -4.01
CA ARG A 69 16.28 -0.99 -5.30
C ARG A 69 17.59 -0.43 -5.85
N ASN A 70 18.48 -1.34 -6.22
CA ASN A 70 19.65 -1.08 -7.05
C ASN A 70 19.63 -2.04 -8.25
N GLY A 71 19.28 -1.53 -9.44
CA GLY A 71 19.09 -2.34 -10.64
C GLY A 71 18.01 -3.42 -10.44
N ARG A 72 18.41 -4.69 -10.38
CA ARG A 72 17.50 -5.84 -10.16
C ARG A 72 17.46 -6.32 -8.72
N ASN A 73 18.32 -5.80 -7.86
CA ASN A 73 18.38 -6.19 -6.46
C ASN A 73 17.47 -5.27 -5.65
N VAL A 74 16.67 -5.87 -4.77
CA VAL A 74 15.84 -5.14 -3.81
C VAL A 74 16.16 -5.68 -2.43
N VAL A 75 16.47 -4.77 -1.50
CA VAL A 75 16.64 -5.12 -0.09
C VAL A 75 15.46 -4.55 0.68
N PRO A 76 14.67 -5.40 1.36
CA PRO A 76 13.54 -4.92 2.13
C PRO A 76 14.03 -4.11 3.33
N VAL A 77 13.37 -3.00 3.62
CA VAL A 77 13.76 -2.08 4.72
C VAL A 77 12.66 -1.95 5.77
N THR A 78 11.48 -2.48 5.51
CA THR A 78 10.34 -2.32 6.42
C THR A 78 10.55 -3.03 7.76
N SER A 79 11.11 -4.24 7.78
CA SER A 79 11.43 -4.95 9.03
C SER A 79 12.56 -4.32 9.84
N MET A 80 13.36 -3.43 9.23
CA MET A 80 14.45 -2.73 9.91
C MET A 80 13.95 -1.57 10.77
N ILE A 81 12.67 -1.19 10.64
CA ILE A 81 12.03 -0.15 11.42
C ILE A 81 11.27 -0.80 12.59
N PRO A 82 11.60 -0.49 13.85
CA PRO A 82 10.88 -0.99 15.02
C PRO A 82 9.36 -0.71 14.93
N LYS A 83 8.55 -1.69 15.32
CA LYS A 83 7.07 -1.62 15.21
C LYS A 83 6.49 -0.50 16.05
N GLU A 84 7.08 -0.23 17.21
CA GLU A 84 6.67 0.83 18.12
C GLU A 84 6.83 2.21 17.48
N GLN A 85 7.83 2.37 16.62
CA GLN A 85 8.10 3.59 15.87
C GLN A 85 7.23 3.70 14.61
N LEU A 86 6.92 2.60 13.93
CA LEU A 86 5.90 2.58 12.88
C LEU A 86 4.52 3.00 13.42
N ILE A 87 4.19 2.62 14.65
CA ILE A 87 2.90 2.98 15.28
C ILE A 87 2.92 4.42 15.84
N ALA A 88 4.04 4.86 16.43
CA ALA A 88 4.16 6.19 17.03
C ALA A 88 4.43 7.32 16.03
N GLU A 89 5.09 7.04 14.89
CA GLU A 89 5.49 8.04 13.91
C GLU A 89 4.53 8.11 12.69
N MET A 90 3.54 7.21 12.61
CA MET A 90 2.46 7.26 11.59
C MET A 90 1.10 7.87 12.03
N PRO A 91 1.02 8.94 12.87
CA PRO A 91 -0.14 9.80 12.84
C PRO A 91 -0.09 10.83 11.71
N ASN A 92 1.11 11.32 11.33
CA ASN A 92 1.38 12.27 10.22
C ASN A 92 2.89 12.65 10.18
N THR A 93 3.69 12.04 9.28
CA THR A 93 5.11 12.39 8.95
C THR A 93 6.19 11.72 9.81
N VAL A 94 7.27 11.22 9.19
CA VAL A 94 8.40 10.53 9.83
C VAL A 94 9.73 11.15 9.40
N ASN A 95 10.58 11.51 10.37
CA ASN A 95 11.98 11.90 10.17
C ASN A 95 12.89 10.66 10.31
N PHE A 96 13.49 10.22 9.21
CA PHE A 96 14.25 8.97 9.09
C PHE A 96 15.70 9.04 9.58
N GLU A 97 16.17 10.23 9.97
CA GLU A 97 17.55 10.49 10.39
C GLU A 97 17.95 9.81 11.71
N ARG A 98 16.99 9.27 12.47
CA ARG A 98 17.22 8.71 13.83
C ARG A 98 17.68 7.25 13.87
N TYR A 99 17.89 6.60 12.72
CA TYR A 99 18.14 5.15 12.65
C TYR A 99 19.50 4.80 12.02
N PRO A 100 20.59 4.75 12.83
CA PRO A 100 21.93 4.41 12.36
C PRO A 100 22.02 3.05 11.64
N ALA A 101 21.29 2.03 12.10
CA ALA A 101 21.32 0.70 11.49
C ALA A 101 20.74 0.67 10.05
N LEU A 102 19.70 1.48 9.80
CA LEU A 102 19.13 1.64 8.46
C LEU A 102 20.10 2.42 7.56
N LYS A 103 20.74 3.45 8.12
CA LYS A 103 21.82 4.20 7.46
C LYS A 103 22.96 3.27 7.05
N ASP A 104 23.42 2.38 7.92
CA ASP A 104 24.52 1.45 7.63
C ASP A 104 24.17 0.47 6.52
N ARG A 105 22.94 -0.07 6.51
CA ARG A 105 22.45 -0.92 5.41
C ARG A 105 22.30 -0.17 4.09
N ILE A 106 21.88 1.09 4.14
CA ILE A 106 21.89 1.99 2.98
C ILE A 106 23.34 2.17 2.49
N PHE A 107 24.28 2.52 3.36
CA PHE A 107 25.69 2.68 2.98
C PHE A 107 26.27 1.40 2.36
N GLU A 108 25.97 0.23 2.90
CA GLU A 108 26.40 -1.07 2.37
C GLU A 108 25.85 -1.35 0.96
N LEU A 109 24.56 -1.08 0.70
CA LEU A 109 23.95 -1.23 -0.63
C LEU A 109 24.48 -0.26 -1.68
N PHE A 110 24.80 0.98 -1.27
CA PHE A 110 25.18 2.06 -2.18
C PHE A 110 26.69 2.26 -2.32
N SER A 111 27.50 1.52 -1.56
CA SER A 111 28.97 1.45 -1.74
C SER A 111 29.40 0.84 -3.09
N LEU A 112 28.48 0.59 -4.02
CA LEU A 112 28.72 -0.02 -5.33
C LEU A 112 28.28 0.81 -6.56
N SER A 113 27.77 2.04 -6.43
CA SER A 113 27.43 2.85 -7.62
C SER A 113 27.19 4.34 -7.35
N THR A 114 27.72 5.18 -8.25
CA THR A 114 27.93 6.64 -8.18
C THR A 114 26.70 7.56 -8.21
N ILE A 115 26.81 8.59 -7.36
CA ILE A 115 26.24 9.95 -7.19
C ILE A 115 25.41 10.60 -8.33
N GLU A 116 24.26 11.20 -7.97
CA GLU A 116 23.85 12.60 -8.35
C GLU A 116 22.68 13.14 -7.47
N PRO A 117 22.59 14.46 -7.15
CA PRO A 117 21.63 15.00 -6.19
C PRO A 117 20.66 16.03 -6.82
N ASN A 118 19.35 15.74 -6.92
CA ASN A 118 18.31 16.81 -6.93
C ASN A 118 16.83 16.39 -7.02
N VAL A 119 16.47 15.12 -6.87
CA VAL A 119 15.06 14.68 -7.08
C VAL A 119 14.23 14.62 -5.79
N ALA A 120 14.88 14.63 -4.61
CA ALA A 120 14.23 14.44 -3.31
C ALA A 120 13.16 15.49 -2.98
N GLN A 121 13.32 16.73 -3.46
CA GLN A 121 12.45 17.85 -3.07
C GLN A 121 11.09 17.90 -3.76
N ARG A 122 10.87 17.17 -4.86
CA ARG A 122 9.61 17.28 -5.65
C ARG A 122 8.68 16.07 -5.53
N LEU A 123 9.09 15.04 -4.81
CA LEU A 123 8.33 13.80 -4.69
C LEU A 123 7.38 13.78 -3.47
N GLY A 124 7.66 14.59 -2.46
CA GLY A 124 6.89 14.65 -1.21
C GLY A 124 5.41 15.00 -1.38
N ASP A 125 5.03 15.60 -2.51
CA ASP A 125 3.67 16.12 -2.73
C ASP A 125 2.75 15.17 -3.51
N LEU A 126 3.28 14.12 -4.17
CA LEU A 126 2.49 13.30 -5.10
C LEU A 126 2.01 11.97 -4.51
N LEU A 127 2.43 11.62 -3.29
CA LEU A 127 2.20 10.30 -2.69
C LEU A 127 1.63 10.44 -1.27
N CYS A 128 0.31 10.55 -1.15
CA CYS A 128 -0.38 10.90 0.11
C CYS A 128 -0.21 9.89 1.28
N CYS A 129 0.56 8.81 1.10
CA CYS A 129 0.80 7.80 2.13
C CYS A 129 2.28 7.44 2.32
N LEU A 130 3.21 8.14 1.64
CA LEU A 130 4.63 8.01 1.94
C LEU A 130 5.04 9.18 2.85
N PRO A 131 5.63 8.92 4.01
CA PRO A 131 6.24 10.00 4.80
C PRO A 131 7.39 10.64 4.02
N GLN A 132 7.62 11.93 4.26
CA GLN A 132 8.73 12.69 3.70
C GLN A 132 10.06 12.14 4.24
N VAL A 133 10.63 11.17 3.55
CA VAL A 133 11.94 10.60 3.86
C VAL A 133 13.00 11.58 3.38
N GLU A 134 13.86 12.07 4.27
CA GLU A 134 15.13 12.64 3.84
C GLU A 134 15.99 11.51 3.28
N ILE A 135 16.15 11.56 1.97
CA ILE A 135 16.85 10.53 1.23
C ILE A 135 18.36 10.83 1.31
N PRO A 136 19.20 9.89 1.79
CA PRO A 136 20.65 10.07 1.82
C PRO A 136 21.19 10.48 0.44
N ALA A 137 22.23 11.33 0.42
CA ALA A 137 22.81 11.81 -0.83
C ALA A 137 23.18 10.65 -1.77
N GLY A 138 22.55 10.61 -2.95
CA GLY A 138 22.74 9.55 -3.96
C GLY A 138 21.60 8.53 -4.07
N LEU A 139 20.64 8.56 -3.15
CA LEU A 139 19.38 7.85 -3.30
C LEU A 139 18.35 8.81 -3.92
N SER A 140 17.54 8.31 -4.84
CA SER A 140 16.41 9.03 -5.43
C SER A 140 15.13 8.19 -5.33
N TYR A 141 13.99 8.77 -5.72
CA TYR A 141 12.74 8.01 -5.81
C TYR A 141 12.86 6.73 -6.63
N GLU A 142 13.77 6.70 -7.61
CA GLU A 142 13.96 5.54 -8.47
C GLU A 142 14.45 4.30 -7.73
N ASN A 143 15.09 4.50 -6.60
CA ASN A 143 15.59 3.46 -5.73
C ASN A 143 14.54 2.96 -4.74
N ILE A 144 13.31 3.49 -4.76
CA ILE A 144 12.23 2.97 -3.92
C ILE A 144 11.44 1.93 -4.72
N PHE A 145 11.32 0.73 -4.15
CA PHE A 145 10.44 -0.32 -4.65
C PHE A 145 9.41 -0.71 -3.60
N ARG A 146 8.12 -0.61 -3.94
CA ARG A 146 7.02 -0.96 -3.05
C ARG A 146 6.25 -2.19 -3.51
N VAL A 147 5.85 -3.02 -2.57
CA VAL A 147 4.84 -4.06 -2.80
C VAL A 147 3.62 -3.68 -1.98
N VAL A 148 2.49 -3.47 -2.64
CA VAL A 148 1.24 -3.11 -1.99
C VAL A 148 0.23 -4.20 -2.25
N VAL A 149 -0.44 -4.65 -1.21
CA VAL A 149 -1.64 -5.49 -1.28
C VAL A 149 -2.80 -4.63 -0.81
N VAL A 150 -3.77 -4.40 -1.69
CA VAL A 150 -5.01 -3.70 -1.38
C VAL A 150 -6.18 -4.66 -1.49
N ASN A 151 -7.07 -4.57 -0.52
CA ASN A 151 -8.30 -5.34 -0.46
C ASN A 151 -9.46 -4.41 -0.09
N PHE A 152 -10.42 -4.30 -1.01
CA PHE A 152 -11.66 -3.56 -0.77
C PHE A 152 -12.71 -4.51 -0.19
N MET A 153 -13.55 -4.01 0.71
CA MET A 153 -14.64 -4.80 1.28
C MET A 153 -15.70 -5.10 0.22
N ASP A 154 -16.23 -6.31 0.27
CA ASP A 154 -17.27 -6.83 -0.61
C ASP A 154 -18.48 -7.30 0.22
N ARG A 155 -19.47 -7.90 -0.43
CA ARG A 155 -20.66 -8.42 0.25
C ARG A 155 -20.38 -9.51 1.29
N PHE A 156 -19.19 -10.12 1.29
CA PHE A 156 -18.81 -11.22 2.19
C PHE A 156 -18.04 -10.75 3.43
N ASN A 157 -17.42 -9.57 3.42
CA ASN A 157 -16.63 -9.04 4.54
C ASN A 157 -16.94 -7.57 4.87
N PHE A 158 -18.11 -7.08 4.45
CA PHE A 158 -18.53 -5.72 4.71
C PHE A 158 -18.55 -5.40 6.21
N CYS A 159 -17.85 -4.34 6.61
CA CYS A 159 -17.78 -3.91 8.01
C CYS A 159 -17.84 -2.38 8.12
N VAL A 160 -18.88 -1.87 8.78
CA VAL A 160 -19.12 -0.43 8.93
C VAL A 160 -17.96 0.28 9.65
N ALA A 161 -17.34 -0.37 10.64
CA ALA A 161 -16.20 0.20 11.36
C ALA A 161 -14.98 0.41 10.44
N ASN A 162 -14.77 -0.51 9.49
CA ASN A 162 -13.68 -0.41 8.52
C ASN A 162 -14.00 0.58 7.40
N VAL A 163 -15.27 0.69 6.99
CA VAL A 163 -15.70 1.71 6.00
C VAL A 163 -15.39 3.13 6.49
N LYS A 164 -15.53 3.39 7.80
CA LYS A 164 -15.16 4.69 8.40
C LYS A 164 -13.65 5.01 8.29
N ARG A 165 -12.82 4.00 8.00
CA ARG A 165 -11.37 4.12 7.80
C ARG A 165 -10.96 4.04 6.32
N SER A 166 -11.93 3.90 5.40
CA SER A 166 -11.65 3.90 3.97
C SER A 166 -11.02 5.25 3.57
N CYS A 167 -9.95 5.19 2.78
CA CYS A 167 -9.27 6.36 2.25
C CYS A 167 -9.54 6.57 0.74
N VAL A 168 -10.14 5.59 0.07
CA VAL A 168 -10.50 5.65 -1.35
C VAL A 168 -11.98 5.99 -1.48
N HIS A 169 -12.29 7.05 -2.23
CA HIS A 169 -13.64 7.59 -2.35
C HIS A 169 -13.98 7.90 -3.81
N PHE A 170 -15.26 7.81 -4.13
CA PHE A 170 -15.83 8.47 -5.30
C PHE A 170 -16.32 9.86 -4.92
N VAL A 171 -16.06 10.82 -5.79
CA VAL A 171 -16.71 12.12 -5.77
C VAL A 171 -17.96 12.01 -6.66
N THR A 172 -19.13 12.26 -6.07
CA THR A 172 -20.39 12.31 -6.82
C THR A 172 -20.55 13.65 -7.54
N PRO A 173 -21.39 13.74 -8.59
CA PRO A 173 -21.73 15.02 -9.23
C PRO A 173 -22.25 16.07 -8.24
N GLU A 174 -22.93 15.64 -7.17
CA GLU A 174 -23.46 16.47 -6.10
C GLU A 174 -22.38 16.90 -5.07
N GLY A 175 -21.12 16.53 -5.29
CA GLY A 175 -19.97 16.91 -4.45
C GLY A 175 -19.81 16.08 -3.17
N GLN A 176 -20.56 15.00 -3.00
CA GLN A 176 -20.42 14.09 -1.87
C GLN A 176 -19.26 13.13 -2.07
N LEU A 177 -18.49 12.89 -1.00
CA LEU A 177 -17.48 11.83 -0.94
C LEU A 177 -18.11 10.55 -0.41
N ILE A 178 -18.11 9.51 -1.22
CA ILE A 178 -18.64 8.18 -0.85
C ILE A 178 -17.50 7.17 -0.89
N PRO A 179 -17.23 6.43 0.20
CA PRO A 179 -16.22 5.37 0.19
C PRO A 179 -16.40 4.40 -0.98
N PHE A 180 -15.29 3.95 -1.56
CA PHE A 180 -15.29 3.07 -2.72
C PHE A 180 -16.15 1.82 -2.52
N GLU A 181 -16.11 1.24 -1.32
CA GLU A 181 -16.85 0.04 -0.97
C GLU A 181 -18.36 0.27 -0.92
N THR A 182 -18.80 1.29 -0.19
CA THR A 182 -20.24 1.60 -0.05
C THR A 182 -20.81 2.09 -1.36
N TYR A 183 -20.06 2.88 -2.14
CA TYR A 183 -20.51 3.32 -3.46
C TYR A 183 -20.85 2.12 -4.34
N ASN A 184 -19.94 1.17 -4.46
CA ASN A 184 -20.12 -0.01 -5.29
C ASN A 184 -21.21 -0.96 -4.80
N LEU A 185 -21.43 -1.03 -3.48
CA LEU A 185 -22.46 -1.90 -2.89
C LEU A 185 -23.87 -1.30 -2.93
N PHE A 186 -24.01 0.01 -2.73
CA PHE A 186 -25.32 0.62 -2.45
C PHE A 186 -25.72 1.77 -3.38
N TYR A 187 -24.77 2.54 -3.90
CA TYR A 187 -25.07 3.78 -4.62
C TYR A 187 -24.97 3.64 -6.15
N ARG A 188 -24.15 2.71 -6.63
CA ARG A 188 -23.76 2.61 -8.04
C ARG A 188 -24.93 2.41 -9.00
N ASN A 189 -25.97 1.69 -8.59
CA ASN A 189 -27.14 1.40 -9.41
C ASN A 189 -28.27 2.43 -9.25
N GLY A 190 -28.10 3.47 -8.42
CA GLY A 190 -29.14 4.47 -8.17
C GLY A 190 -30.30 4.01 -7.28
N GLU A 191 -30.27 2.77 -6.78
CA GLU A 191 -31.37 2.17 -6.00
C GLU A 191 -31.32 2.50 -4.50
N VAL A 192 -30.42 3.39 -4.08
CA VAL A 192 -30.18 3.67 -2.66
C VAL A 192 -31.43 4.17 -1.94
N GLU A 193 -32.27 4.98 -2.59
CA GLU A 193 -33.52 5.48 -2.01
C GLU A 193 -34.56 4.37 -1.84
N ASN A 194 -34.59 3.40 -2.76
CA ASN A 194 -35.46 2.23 -2.64
C ASN A 194 -34.98 1.32 -1.50
N LEU A 195 -33.67 1.10 -1.36
CA LEU A 195 -33.09 0.36 -0.24
C LEU A 195 -33.40 1.01 1.11
N ARG A 196 -33.36 2.34 1.20
CA ARG A 196 -33.69 3.10 2.42
C ARG A 196 -35.15 2.97 2.84
N ARG A 197 -36.08 2.82 1.88
CA ARG A 197 -37.52 2.63 2.16
C ARG A 197 -37.86 1.23 2.65
N LEU A 198 -37.01 0.24 2.37
CA LEU A 198 -37.21 -1.16 2.74
C LEU A 198 -36.66 -1.51 4.13
N ALA A 199 -35.89 -0.60 4.74
CA ALA A 199 -35.27 -0.76 6.06
C ALA A 199 -36.10 -0.09 7.16
#